data_AF-A0A1V6H747-F1
#
_entry.id   AF-A0A1V6H747-F1
#
_cell.length_a   1.000
_cell.length_b   1.000
_cell.length_c   1.000
_cell.angle_alpha   90.00
_cell.angle_beta   90.00
_cell.angle_gamma   90.00
#
_symmetry.space_group_name_H-M   'P 1'
#
loop_
_entity.id
_entity.type
_entity.pdbx_description
1 polymer ?
#
loop_
_entity_poly.entity_id
_entity_poly.type
_entity_poly.pdbx_seq_one_letter_code
_entity_poly.pdbx_strand_id
1 'polypeptide(L)'
;MEFLFTDGVATISQREVGTDTPSFAEALRNVMRQDPDVIMVGEMRDPETVATVITAAETGHLVFSTLHTNSAPQTIDRILDTFPVDQQKQVRLQLAQVFKGVVSMQLVERSDGSGLIAALEVMKSSPKIAQLIEKGETSQLHEEIESSVAYYRMQSMNQSLLSLLVWGTISYQEAMRKSLDPEDLSLKLRKMFPKIEERGGEMSPSTADFSEILELQQYRKLYEEQEEKIKLRIAEKDEQIAGLETAISSREQQLRELERRLQEAMSEAEKSRGDFNRLRQEAQEKIDKLMERIKELNQRLMGGDAGDKKPGIFR
;
A
#
# COMPACT_ATOMS: atom_id res chain seq x y z
N MET A 1 17.82 -52.33 -7.71
CA MET A 1 16.45 -51.83 -7.39
C MET A 1 16.43 -51.32 -5.96
N GLU A 2 15.63 -50.30 -5.62
CA GLU A 2 15.52 -49.78 -4.23
C GLU A 2 14.27 -50.26 -3.50
N PHE A 3 13.12 -50.26 -4.17
CA PHE A 3 11.84 -50.70 -3.63
C PHE A 3 11.24 -51.78 -4.53
N LEU A 4 10.65 -52.81 -3.92
CA LEU A 4 9.90 -53.83 -4.62
C LEU A 4 8.42 -53.49 -4.56
N PHE A 5 7.81 -53.28 -5.71
CA PHE A 5 6.38 -53.09 -5.86
C PHE A 5 5.73 -54.42 -6.22
N THR A 6 4.52 -54.61 -5.72
CA THR A 6 3.71 -55.79 -6.03
C THR A 6 2.50 -55.36 -6.82
N ASP A 7 2.01 -56.25 -7.68
CA ASP A 7 0.82 -55.99 -8.49
C ASP A 7 -0.39 -55.72 -7.59
N GLY A 8 -1.22 -54.79 -8.03
CA GLY A 8 -2.44 -54.40 -7.32
C GLY A 8 -3.52 -54.00 -8.31
N VAL A 9 -3.74 -52.69 -8.44
CA VAL A 9 -4.65 -52.14 -9.46
C VAL A 9 -3.97 -52.08 -10.84
N ALA A 10 -2.64 -52.11 -10.87
CA ALA A 10 -1.83 -52.14 -12.09
C ALA A 10 -0.83 -53.30 -12.02
N THR A 11 -0.43 -53.78 -13.19
CA THR A 11 0.69 -54.71 -13.36
C THR A 11 2.00 -53.92 -13.36
N ILE A 12 2.96 -54.33 -12.54
CA ILE A 12 4.22 -53.62 -12.37
C ILE A 12 5.38 -54.48 -12.82
N SER A 13 6.13 -53.99 -13.82
CA SER A 13 7.35 -54.63 -14.33
C SER A 13 8.56 -53.77 -13.96
N GLN A 14 9.46 -54.32 -13.14
CA GLN A 14 10.67 -53.63 -12.70
C GLN A 14 11.91 -54.26 -13.35
N ARG A 15 12.80 -53.41 -13.89
CA ARG A 15 14.02 -53.84 -14.56
C ARG A 15 15.24 -53.15 -13.97
N GLU A 16 16.22 -53.93 -13.55
CA GLU A 16 17.49 -53.45 -13.03
C GLU A 16 18.56 -53.38 -14.13
N VAL A 17 19.16 -52.20 -14.28
CA VAL A 17 20.27 -52.02 -15.22
C VAL A 17 21.48 -52.82 -14.76
N GLY A 18 22.10 -53.56 -15.68
CA GLY A 18 23.22 -54.47 -15.43
C GLY A 18 22.79 -55.90 -15.11
N THR A 19 21.52 -56.14 -14.76
CA THR A 19 20.98 -57.50 -14.52
C THR A 19 19.92 -57.86 -15.55
N ASP A 20 18.85 -57.07 -15.66
CA ASP A 20 17.72 -57.34 -16.56
C ASP A 20 17.83 -56.65 -17.92
N THR A 21 18.61 -55.57 -17.98
CA THR A 21 18.81 -54.73 -19.17
C THR A 21 20.21 -54.12 -19.16
N PRO A 22 20.90 -53.97 -20.29
CA PRO A 22 22.27 -53.46 -20.30
C PRO A 22 22.38 -51.95 -20.05
N SER A 23 21.35 -51.15 -20.40
CA SER A 23 21.33 -49.70 -20.21
C SER A 23 19.91 -49.14 -20.07
N PHE A 24 19.80 -47.88 -19.63
CA PHE A 24 18.52 -47.15 -19.57
C PHE A 24 17.92 -46.92 -20.96
N ALA A 25 18.72 -46.49 -21.93
CA ALA A 25 18.24 -46.23 -23.29
C ALA A 25 17.69 -47.49 -23.97
N GLU A 26 18.35 -48.64 -23.78
CA GLU A 26 17.84 -49.92 -24.31
C GLU A 26 16.58 -50.38 -23.56
N ALA A 27 16.54 -50.22 -22.24
CA ALA A 27 15.36 -50.53 -21.45
C ALA A 27 14.15 -49.73 -21.92
N LEU A 28 14.32 -48.41 -22.10
CA LEU A 28 13.28 -47.50 -22.54
C LEU A 28 12.77 -47.84 -23.94
N ARG A 29 13.67 -48.08 -24.91
CA ARG A 29 13.28 -48.48 -26.27
C ARG A 29 12.43 -49.76 -26.30
N ASN A 30 12.76 -50.71 -25.44
CA ASN A 30 12.02 -51.96 -25.32
C ASN A 30 10.67 -51.77 -24.61
N VAL A 31 10.63 -50.97 -23.54
CA VAL A 31 9.40 -50.67 -22.76
C VAL A 31 8.33 -50.03 -23.66
N MET A 32 8.71 -49.17 -24.60
CA MET A 32 7.76 -48.57 -25.56
C MET A 32 7.00 -49.57 -26.45
N ARG A 33 7.44 -50.85 -26.51
CA ARG A 33 6.76 -51.94 -27.24
C ARG A 33 6.03 -52.91 -26.32
N GLN A 34 6.00 -52.63 -25.01
CA GLN A 34 5.36 -53.45 -23.99
C GLN A 34 4.01 -52.88 -23.55
N ASP A 35 3.45 -51.94 -24.34
CA ASP A 35 2.17 -51.28 -24.08
C ASP A 35 2.07 -50.67 -22.65
N PRO A 36 3.07 -49.86 -22.21
CA PRO A 36 3.04 -49.28 -20.87
C PRO A 36 2.10 -48.07 -20.81
N ASP A 37 1.46 -47.84 -19.67
CA ASP A 37 0.77 -46.57 -19.40
C ASP A 37 1.68 -45.56 -18.68
N VAL A 38 2.50 -46.07 -17.76
CA VAL A 38 3.38 -45.28 -16.89
C VAL A 38 4.80 -45.86 -16.95
N ILE A 39 5.78 -44.98 -17.11
CA ILE A 39 7.19 -45.33 -17.18
C ILE A 39 7.93 -44.60 -16.06
N MET A 40 8.65 -45.33 -15.22
CA MET A 40 9.56 -44.76 -14.23
C MET A 40 11.00 -45.00 -14.67
N VAL A 41 11.71 -43.92 -14.98
CA VAL A 41 13.15 -43.92 -15.26
C VAL A 41 13.86 -43.48 -13.99
N GLY A 42 14.99 -44.12 -13.68
CA GLY A 42 15.77 -43.78 -12.49
C GLY A 42 16.29 -42.33 -12.57
N GLU A 43 17.37 -42.12 -13.30
CA GLU A 43 18.00 -40.81 -13.46
C GLU A 43 18.26 -40.52 -14.95
N MET A 44 17.99 -39.30 -15.40
CA MET A 44 18.33 -38.88 -16.78
C MET A 44 19.69 -38.20 -16.81
N ARG A 45 20.74 -38.96 -17.10
CA ARG A 45 22.12 -38.44 -17.13
C ARG A 45 22.57 -38.01 -18.51
N ASP A 46 22.24 -38.80 -19.51
CA ASP A 46 22.72 -38.68 -20.88
C ASP A 46 21.60 -38.16 -21.82
N PRO A 47 21.97 -37.44 -22.90
CA PRO A 47 21.00 -36.90 -23.84
C PRO A 47 20.17 -37.97 -24.56
N GLU A 48 20.68 -39.20 -24.74
CA GLU A 48 19.92 -40.31 -25.34
C GLU A 48 18.74 -40.70 -24.43
N THR A 49 18.97 -40.84 -23.13
CA THR A 49 17.92 -41.13 -22.14
C THR A 49 16.90 -39.99 -22.07
N VAL A 50 17.35 -38.73 -21.99
CA VAL A 50 16.46 -37.56 -21.96
C VAL A 50 15.60 -37.48 -23.23
N ALA A 51 16.19 -37.65 -24.41
CA ALA A 51 15.46 -37.65 -25.68
C ALA A 51 14.39 -38.75 -25.72
N THR A 52 14.75 -39.96 -25.27
CA THR A 52 13.83 -41.10 -25.25
C THR A 52 12.66 -40.85 -24.29
N VAL A 53 12.91 -40.22 -23.14
CA VAL A 53 11.85 -39.81 -22.18
C VAL A 53 10.91 -38.78 -22.80
N ILE A 54 11.44 -37.76 -23.48
CA ILE A 54 10.61 -36.76 -24.16
C ILE A 54 9.73 -37.44 -25.22
N THR A 55 10.29 -38.31 -26.06
CA THR A 55 9.51 -39.07 -27.06
C THR A 55 8.45 -39.96 -26.44
N ALA A 56 8.75 -40.62 -25.32
CA ALA A 56 7.75 -41.42 -24.59
C ALA A 56 6.59 -40.54 -24.09
N ALA A 57 6.89 -39.36 -23.56
CA ALA A 57 5.86 -38.42 -23.12
C ALA A 57 5.04 -37.83 -24.29
N GLU A 58 5.67 -37.54 -25.43
CA GLU A 58 4.99 -37.07 -26.65
C GLU A 58 3.98 -38.08 -27.20
N THR A 59 4.26 -39.37 -27.02
CA THR A 59 3.39 -40.47 -27.48
C THR A 59 2.29 -40.82 -26.48
N GLY A 60 2.14 -40.07 -25.38
CA GLY A 60 1.03 -40.17 -24.44
C GLY A 60 1.32 -40.91 -23.14
N HIS A 61 2.55 -41.38 -22.93
CA HIS A 61 2.95 -42.09 -21.71
C HIS A 61 3.19 -41.11 -20.55
N LEU A 62 2.79 -41.49 -19.33
CA LEU A 62 3.18 -40.75 -18.14
C LEU A 62 4.58 -41.18 -17.71
N VAL A 63 5.56 -40.27 -17.79
CA VAL A 63 6.94 -40.57 -17.44
C VAL A 63 7.35 -39.88 -16.14
N PHE A 64 7.87 -40.65 -15.20
CA PHE A 64 8.55 -40.16 -14.01
C PHE A 64 10.06 -40.34 -14.17
N SER A 65 10.83 -39.35 -13.75
CA SER A 65 12.29 -39.48 -13.66
C SER A 65 12.88 -38.55 -12.61
N THR A 66 14.13 -38.79 -12.21
CA THR A 66 14.87 -37.95 -11.27
C THR A 66 16.06 -37.24 -11.92
N LEU A 67 16.42 -36.08 -11.36
CA LEU A 67 17.65 -35.33 -11.61
C LEU A 67 18.19 -34.80 -10.28
N HIS A 68 19.49 -34.52 -10.22
CA HIS A 68 20.17 -33.93 -9.06
C HIS A 68 20.20 -32.41 -9.13
N THR A 69 19.02 -31.79 -9.17
CA THR A 69 18.85 -30.33 -9.20
C THR A 69 18.11 -29.84 -7.97
N ASN A 70 18.48 -28.65 -7.49
CA ASN A 70 17.96 -28.12 -6.23
C ASN A 70 16.67 -27.31 -6.40
N SER A 71 16.30 -26.96 -7.64
CA SER A 71 15.08 -26.20 -7.94
C SER A 71 14.45 -26.62 -9.27
N ALA A 72 13.18 -26.29 -9.44
CA ALA A 72 12.42 -26.54 -10.64
C ALA A 72 12.97 -25.79 -11.87
N PRO A 73 13.35 -24.50 -11.79
CA PRO A 73 14.01 -23.81 -12.90
C PRO A 73 15.33 -24.48 -13.31
N GLN A 74 16.19 -24.82 -12.33
CA GLN A 74 17.46 -25.50 -12.59
C GLN A 74 17.24 -26.88 -13.23
N THR A 75 16.14 -27.57 -12.91
CA THR A 75 15.78 -28.84 -13.55
C THR A 75 15.54 -28.66 -15.04
N ILE A 76 14.83 -27.59 -15.45
CA ILE A 76 14.61 -27.29 -16.86
C ILE A 76 15.93 -26.98 -17.56
N ASP A 77 16.76 -26.10 -16.98
CA ASP A 77 18.07 -25.75 -17.55
C ASP A 77 18.95 -27.00 -17.71
N ARG A 78 19.02 -27.85 -16.68
CA ARG A 78 19.82 -29.08 -16.71
C ARG A 78 19.39 -30.04 -17.80
N ILE A 79 18.08 -30.18 -18.04
CA ILE A 79 17.56 -31.01 -19.14
C ILE A 79 18.07 -30.47 -20.49
N LEU A 80 17.95 -29.15 -20.70
CA LEU A 80 18.37 -28.50 -21.95
C LEU A 80 19.89 -28.56 -22.16
N ASP A 81 20.68 -28.39 -21.10
CA ASP A 81 22.15 -28.40 -21.14
C ASP A 81 22.75 -29.76 -21.51
N THR A 82 21.96 -30.85 -21.48
CA THR A 82 22.43 -32.15 -21.98
C THR A 82 22.56 -32.19 -23.50
N PHE A 83 21.91 -31.26 -24.22
CA PHE A 83 21.87 -31.22 -25.67
C PHE A 83 22.82 -30.17 -26.26
N PRO A 84 23.36 -30.42 -27.47
CA PRO A 84 24.07 -29.42 -28.26
C PRO A 84 23.23 -28.14 -28.49
N VAL A 85 23.89 -26.98 -28.54
CA VAL A 85 23.25 -25.66 -28.63
C VAL A 85 22.28 -25.53 -29.82
N ASP A 86 22.60 -26.17 -30.94
CA ASP A 86 21.77 -26.22 -32.15
C ASP A 86 20.45 -26.98 -31.95
N GLN A 87 20.42 -27.96 -31.04
CA GLN A 87 19.25 -28.79 -30.73
C GLN A 87 18.42 -28.24 -29.56
N GLN A 88 19.02 -27.45 -28.67
CA GLN A 88 18.34 -26.93 -27.47
C GLN A 88 17.01 -26.24 -27.77
N LYS A 89 16.94 -25.44 -28.85
CA LYS A 89 15.70 -24.76 -29.23
C LYS A 89 14.58 -25.75 -29.56
N GLN A 90 14.88 -26.83 -30.27
CA GLN A 90 13.90 -27.85 -30.62
C GLN A 90 13.44 -28.61 -29.38
N VAL A 91 14.39 -29.12 -28.58
CA VAL A 91 14.11 -29.87 -27.35
C VAL A 91 13.26 -29.05 -26.38
N ARG A 92 13.53 -27.75 -26.29
CA ARG A 92 12.78 -26.84 -25.44
C ARG A 92 11.30 -26.71 -25.84
N LEU A 93 11.02 -26.63 -27.14
CA LEU A 93 9.64 -26.60 -27.64
C LEU A 93 8.92 -27.93 -27.34
N GLN A 94 9.59 -29.06 -27.51
CA GLN A 94 9.04 -30.38 -27.20
C GLN A 94 8.76 -30.52 -25.70
N LEU A 95 9.74 -30.15 -24.86
CA LEU A 95 9.64 -30.19 -23.41
C LEU A 95 8.45 -29.37 -22.93
N ALA A 96 8.26 -28.15 -23.43
CA ALA A 96 7.13 -27.30 -23.03
C ALA A 96 5.76 -27.93 -23.29
N GLN A 97 5.64 -28.75 -24.35
CA GLN A 97 4.39 -29.44 -24.71
C GLN A 97 4.09 -30.63 -23.80
N VAL A 98 5.11 -31.42 -23.44
CA VAL A 98 4.94 -32.66 -22.67
C VAL A 98 5.09 -32.48 -21.17
N PHE A 99 5.68 -31.37 -20.73
CA PHE A 99 5.97 -31.10 -19.32
C PHE A 99 4.70 -31.12 -18.46
N LYS A 100 4.76 -31.83 -17.32
CA LYS A 100 3.67 -31.91 -16.33
C LYS A 100 3.99 -31.22 -15.01
N GLY A 101 5.21 -31.36 -14.51
CA GLY A 101 5.64 -30.73 -13.27
C GLY A 101 7.03 -31.16 -12.84
N VAL A 102 7.60 -30.40 -11.90
CA VAL A 102 8.81 -30.75 -11.15
C VAL A 102 8.48 -30.65 -9.67
N VAL A 103 8.97 -31.62 -8.90
CA VAL A 103 9.01 -31.56 -7.44
C VAL A 103 10.47 -31.61 -7.02
N SER A 104 10.99 -30.51 -6.48
CA SER A 104 12.34 -30.46 -5.91
C SER A 104 12.24 -30.64 -4.40
N MET A 105 12.98 -31.60 -3.86
CA MET A 105 12.89 -32.01 -2.47
C MET A 105 14.21 -31.78 -1.74
N GLN A 106 14.11 -31.28 -0.52
CA GLN A 106 15.23 -31.15 0.39
C GLN A 106 14.84 -31.67 1.77
N LEU A 107 15.69 -32.52 2.35
CA LEU A 107 15.49 -33.00 3.71
C LEU A 107 16.09 -32.01 4.72
N VAL A 108 15.28 -31.68 5.71
CA VAL A 108 15.52 -30.64 6.72
C VAL A 108 15.38 -31.27 8.11
N GLU A 109 16.28 -30.94 9.02
CA GLU A 109 16.23 -31.46 10.39
C GLU A 109 15.05 -30.85 11.16
N ARG A 110 14.29 -31.71 11.87
CA ARG A 110 13.19 -31.26 12.71
C ARG A 110 13.72 -30.61 13.99
N SER A 111 13.05 -29.56 14.45
CA SER A 111 13.38 -28.84 15.70
C SER A 111 13.27 -29.73 16.94
N ASP A 112 12.41 -30.75 16.89
CA ASP A 112 12.18 -31.74 17.95
C ASP A 112 13.22 -32.87 17.98
N GLY A 113 14.15 -32.92 17.00
CA GLY A 113 15.15 -33.97 16.88
C GLY A 113 14.60 -35.35 16.51
N SER A 114 13.30 -35.48 16.18
CA SER A 114 12.66 -36.77 15.84
C SER A 114 13.03 -37.30 14.45
N GLY A 115 13.81 -36.54 13.68
CA GLY A 115 14.33 -36.96 12.38
C GLY A 115 14.35 -35.83 11.35
N LEU A 116 14.10 -36.20 10.11
CA LEU A 116 14.07 -35.29 8.96
C LEU A 116 12.63 -35.08 8.47
N ILE A 117 12.37 -33.91 7.92
CA ILE A 117 11.15 -33.58 7.19
C ILE A 117 11.50 -33.05 5.80
N ALA A 118 10.67 -33.36 4.81
CA ALA A 118 10.85 -32.87 3.45
C ALA A 118 10.30 -31.44 3.31
N ALA A 119 11.15 -30.52 2.90
CA ALA A 119 10.76 -29.26 2.27
C ALA A 119 10.66 -29.49 0.76
N LEU A 120 9.56 -29.02 0.17
CA LEU A 120 9.20 -29.28 -1.23
C LEU A 120 8.97 -27.98 -1.99
N GLU A 121 9.61 -27.85 -3.13
CA GLU A 121 9.22 -26.94 -4.19
C GLU A 121 8.42 -27.70 -5.25
N VAL A 122 7.29 -27.13 -5.67
CA VAL A 122 6.35 -27.74 -6.61
C VAL A 122 6.05 -26.76 -7.73
N MET A 123 6.54 -27.08 -8.93
CA MET A 123 6.19 -26.42 -10.19
C MET A 123 5.27 -27.32 -11.00
N LYS A 124 4.15 -26.80 -11.48
CA LYS A 124 3.23 -27.54 -12.36
C LYS A 124 3.20 -26.93 -13.75
N SER A 125 2.78 -27.74 -14.72
CA SER A 125 2.50 -27.25 -16.05
C SER A 125 1.31 -26.27 -16.02
N SER A 126 1.55 -25.07 -16.53
CA SER A 126 0.54 -24.03 -16.78
C SER A 126 0.83 -23.42 -18.14
N PRO A 127 -0.15 -22.76 -18.80
CA PRO A 127 0.10 -22.07 -20.06
C PRO A 127 1.26 -21.07 -19.99
N LYS A 128 1.43 -20.40 -18.84
CA LYS A 128 2.52 -19.45 -18.61
C LYS A 128 3.87 -20.13 -18.43
N ILE A 129 3.94 -21.21 -17.65
CA ILE A 129 5.17 -22.02 -17.50
C ILE A 129 5.60 -22.60 -18.85
N ALA A 130 4.66 -23.17 -19.62
CA ALA A 130 4.95 -23.68 -20.96
C ALA A 130 5.53 -22.58 -21.86
N GLN A 131 4.92 -21.39 -21.89
CA GLN A 131 5.42 -20.25 -22.65
C GLN A 131 6.83 -19.80 -22.21
N LEU A 132 7.09 -19.77 -20.90
CA LEU A 132 8.41 -19.42 -20.36
C LEU A 132 9.48 -20.44 -20.78
N ILE A 133 9.13 -21.73 -20.72
CA ILE A 133 10.00 -22.81 -21.22
C ILE A 133 10.24 -22.60 -22.72
N GLU A 134 9.22 -22.44 -23.56
CA GLU A 134 9.39 -22.26 -25.02
C GLU A 134 10.36 -21.12 -25.38
N LYS A 135 10.25 -19.99 -24.67
CA LYS A 135 11.10 -18.81 -24.86
C LYS A 135 12.51 -18.97 -24.29
N GLY A 136 12.71 -19.90 -23.35
CA GLY A 136 13.98 -20.04 -22.63
C GLY A 136 14.17 -18.99 -21.54
N GLU A 137 13.08 -18.43 -21.01
CA GLU A 137 13.09 -17.42 -19.94
C GLU A 137 13.05 -18.10 -18.56
N THR A 138 13.98 -19.01 -18.29
CA THR A 138 13.97 -19.87 -17.08
C THR A 138 14.13 -19.09 -15.78
N SER A 139 14.76 -17.92 -15.83
CA SER A 139 14.87 -16.99 -14.69
C SER A 139 13.51 -16.49 -14.17
N GLN A 140 12.49 -16.41 -15.02
CA GLN A 140 11.13 -15.98 -14.63
C GLN A 140 10.29 -17.13 -14.03
N LEU A 141 10.73 -18.38 -14.15
CA LEU A 141 9.97 -19.53 -13.64
C LEU A 141 9.82 -19.47 -12.11
N HIS A 142 10.82 -18.94 -11.40
CA HIS A 142 10.77 -18.81 -9.95
C HIS A 142 9.61 -17.90 -9.51
N GLU A 143 9.52 -16.69 -10.07
CA GLU A 143 8.45 -15.74 -9.77
C GLU A 143 7.06 -16.29 -10.13
N GLU A 144 6.95 -17.02 -11.24
CA GLU A 144 5.71 -17.68 -11.63
C GLU A 144 5.28 -18.75 -10.61
N ILE A 145 6.20 -19.58 -10.11
CA ILE A 145 5.93 -20.57 -9.05
C ILE A 145 5.39 -19.87 -7.80
N GLU A 146 6.00 -18.76 -7.40
CA GLU A 146 5.65 -18.05 -6.17
C GLU A 146 4.26 -17.37 -6.24
N SER A 147 3.90 -16.86 -7.41
CA SER A 147 2.64 -16.14 -7.63
C SER A 147 1.46 -17.09 -7.92
N SER A 148 1.72 -18.29 -8.44
CA SER A 148 0.70 -19.28 -8.83
C SER A 148 0.19 -20.20 -7.70
N VAL A 149 0.42 -19.84 -6.44
CA VAL A 149 0.01 -20.64 -5.26
C VAL A 149 -1.51 -20.85 -5.19
N ALA A 150 -2.31 -19.81 -5.42
CA ALA A 150 -3.76 -19.89 -5.18
C ALA A 150 -4.48 -20.80 -6.20
N TYR A 151 -4.13 -20.68 -7.48
CA TYR A 151 -4.84 -21.34 -8.57
C TYR A 151 -4.23 -22.70 -8.93
N TYR A 152 -2.92 -22.74 -9.18
CA TYR A 152 -2.23 -23.97 -9.59
C TYR A 152 -1.71 -24.79 -8.40
N ARG A 153 -1.76 -24.24 -7.17
CA ARG A 153 -1.17 -24.88 -5.98
C ARG A 153 0.32 -25.19 -6.20
N MET A 154 1.01 -24.25 -6.82
CA MET A 154 2.47 -24.24 -6.88
C MET A 154 3.03 -23.73 -5.54
N GLN A 155 4.31 -23.97 -5.31
CA GLN A 155 4.98 -23.59 -4.07
C GLN A 155 6.48 -23.51 -4.31
N SER A 156 7.12 -22.41 -3.92
CA SER A 156 8.60 -22.32 -3.93
C SER A 156 9.23 -23.00 -2.71
N MET A 157 10.51 -23.33 -2.80
CA MET A 157 11.24 -23.90 -1.66
C MET A 157 11.15 -23.00 -0.42
N ASN A 158 11.31 -21.67 -0.60
CA ASN A 158 11.21 -20.71 0.49
C ASN A 158 9.81 -20.68 1.12
N GLN A 159 8.74 -20.74 0.33
CA GLN A 159 7.37 -20.87 0.86
C GLN A 159 7.17 -22.18 1.64
N SER A 160 7.84 -23.26 1.24
CA SER A 160 7.85 -24.55 1.96
C SER A 160 8.55 -24.47 3.31
N LEU A 161 9.80 -23.98 3.32
CA LEU A 161 10.59 -23.79 4.54
C LEU A 161 9.88 -22.84 5.52
N LEU A 162 9.29 -21.77 4.99
CA LEU A 162 8.52 -20.80 5.75
C LEU A 162 7.30 -21.43 6.42
N SER A 163 6.54 -22.25 5.70
CA SER A 163 5.43 -23.01 6.28
C SER A 163 5.92 -23.89 7.43
N LEU A 164 6.97 -24.70 7.21
CA LEU A 164 7.53 -25.59 8.22
C LEU A 164 8.02 -24.83 9.47
N LEU A 165 8.59 -23.64 9.29
CA LEU A 165 9.04 -22.78 10.37
C LEU A 165 7.86 -22.20 11.18
N VAL A 166 6.80 -21.76 10.49
CA VAL A 166 5.58 -21.24 11.14
C VAL A 166 4.87 -22.31 11.96
N TRP A 167 4.89 -23.56 11.49
CA TRP A 167 4.39 -24.71 12.25
C TRP A 167 5.34 -25.17 13.38
N GLY A 168 6.47 -24.48 13.59
CA GLY A 168 7.46 -24.83 14.60
C GLY A 168 8.17 -26.16 14.36
N THR A 169 8.06 -26.72 13.15
CA THR A 169 8.57 -28.05 12.82
C THR A 169 10.07 -28.05 12.55
N ILE A 170 10.62 -26.93 12.08
CA ILE A 170 12.05 -26.71 11.85
C ILE A 170 12.50 -25.45 12.57
N SER A 171 13.80 -25.31 12.84
CA SER A 171 14.35 -24.10 13.47
C SER A 171 14.62 -23.00 12.44
N TYR A 172 14.71 -21.76 12.90
CA TYR A 172 15.07 -20.63 12.02
C TYR A 172 16.44 -20.81 11.37
N GLN A 173 17.44 -21.21 12.16
CA GLN A 173 18.80 -21.49 11.68
C GLN A 173 18.79 -22.55 10.57
N GLU A 174 17.97 -23.58 10.74
CA GLU A 174 17.87 -24.66 9.78
C GLU A 174 17.16 -24.23 8.49
N ALA A 175 16.09 -23.44 8.60
CA ALA A 175 15.41 -22.87 7.44
C ALA A 175 16.36 -21.97 6.61
N MET A 176 17.13 -21.11 7.28
CA MET A 176 18.11 -20.24 6.62
C MET A 176 19.27 -21.02 5.98
N ARG A 177 19.75 -22.09 6.64
CA ARG A 177 20.81 -22.96 6.11
C ARG A 177 20.38 -23.67 4.83
N LYS A 178 19.12 -24.06 4.73
CA LYS A 178 18.59 -24.88 3.64
C LYS A 178 18.03 -24.06 2.49
N SER A 179 17.69 -22.80 2.71
CA SER A 179 17.23 -21.88 1.68
C SER A 179 18.27 -21.66 0.57
N LEU A 180 17.82 -21.65 -0.69
CA LEU A 180 18.64 -21.23 -1.83
C LEU A 180 18.80 -19.70 -1.90
N ASP A 181 17.84 -18.97 -1.34
CA ASP A 181 17.86 -17.52 -1.20
C ASP A 181 17.46 -17.14 0.24
N PRO A 182 18.42 -17.10 1.17
CA PRO A 182 18.15 -16.78 2.57
C PRO A 182 17.66 -15.33 2.76
N GLU A 183 18.02 -14.41 1.88
CA GLU A 183 17.60 -13.01 1.96
C GLU A 183 16.10 -12.87 1.69
N ASP A 184 15.61 -13.51 0.63
CA ASP A 184 14.17 -13.57 0.31
C ASP A 184 13.37 -14.26 1.43
N LEU A 185 13.88 -15.37 1.98
CA LEU A 185 13.23 -16.05 3.10
C LEU A 185 13.12 -15.15 4.33
N SER A 186 14.18 -14.42 4.67
CA SER A 186 14.21 -13.46 5.77
C SER A 186 13.21 -12.31 5.55
N LEU A 187 13.16 -11.77 4.32
CA LEU A 187 12.21 -10.73 3.95
C LEU A 187 10.76 -11.21 4.09
N LYS A 188 10.45 -12.43 3.66
CA LYS A 188 9.12 -13.04 3.80
C LYS A 188 8.74 -13.27 5.25
N LEU A 189 9.68 -13.69 6.09
CA LEU A 189 9.46 -13.84 7.53
C LEU A 189 9.09 -12.51 8.19
N ARG A 190 9.86 -11.45 7.90
CA ARG A 190 9.60 -10.10 8.43
C ARG A 190 8.24 -9.56 8.03
N LYS A 191 7.86 -9.75 6.76
CA LYS A 191 6.52 -9.35 6.26
C LYS A 191 5.38 -10.05 7.00
N MET A 192 5.54 -11.33 7.36
CA MET A 192 4.48 -12.08 8.06
C MET A 192 4.50 -11.92 9.58
N PHE A 193 5.67 -11.68 10.17
CA PHE A 193 5.83 -11.52 11.61
C PHE A 193 6.66 -10.28 11.94
N PRO A 194 6.11 -9.08 11.74
CA PRO A 194 6.82 -7.82 12.01
C PRO A 194 7.24 -7.65 13.49
N LYS A 195 6.76 -8.49 14.41
CA LYS A 195 7.07 -8.44 15.85
C LYS A 195 8.07 -9.51 16.34
N ILE A 196 8.70 -10.28 15.45
CA ILE A 196 9.71 -11.28 15.86
C ILE A 196 10.95 -10.63 16.51
N GLU A 197 11.14 -9.32 16.36
CA GLU A 197 12.21 -8.54 17.01
C GLU A 197 12.21 -8.65 18.56
N GLU A 198 11.08 -8.96 19.20
CA GLU A 198 11.00 -8.93 20.68
C GLU A 198 11.12 -10.30 21.36
N ARG A 199 11.17 -11.42 20.62
CA ARG A 199 11.25 -12.76 21.23
C ARG A 199 12.53 -13.51 20.87
N GLY A 200 13.60 -13.11 21.54
CA GLY A 200 14.63 -14.04 22.02
C GLY A 200 15.42 -14.79 20.94
N GLY A 201 16.29 -14.06 20.26
CA GLY A 201 17.37 -14.60 19.43
C GLY A 201 17.93 -13.47 18.59
N GLU A 202 19.09 -12.94 18.95
CA GLU A 202 19.77 -11.90 18.16
C GLU A 202 19.98 -12.41 16.73
N MET A 203 19.14 -11.93 15.80
CA MET A 203 19.45 -11.94 14.37
C MET A 203 20.52 -10.89 14.17
N SER A 204 21.72 -11.29 13.73
CA SER A 204 22.65 -10.33 13.16
C SER A 204 21.96 -9.64 11.97
N PRO A 205 21.97 -8.30 11.91
CA PRO A 205 21.31 -7.56 10.83
C PRO A 205 21.89 -8.00 9.49
N SER A 206 21.01 -8.24 8.50
CA SER A 206 21.47 -8.49 7.14
C SER A 206 22.23 -7.25 6.67
N THR A 207 23.41 -7.43 6.07
CA THR A 207 24.16 -6.32 5.46
C THR A 207 23.43 -5.71 4.26
N ALA A 208 22.38 -6.38 3.77
CA ALA A 208 21.46 -5.91 2.73
C ALA A 208 20.11 -5.46 3.29
N ASP A 209 20.01 -5.24 4.61
CA ASP A 209 18.80 -4.78 5.27
C ASP A 209 18.50 -3.31 4.99
N PHE A 210 18.00 -3.03 3.80
CA PHE A 210 17.51 -1.71 3.44
C PHE A 210 16.08 -1.48 3.94
N SER A 211 15.50 -2.35 4.79
CA SER A 211 14.10 -2.16 5.21
C SER A 211 13.91 -0.86 6.00
N GLU A 212 14.88 -0.50 6.86
CA GLU A 212 14.92 0.84 7.47
C GLU A 212 15.04 1.96 6.43
N ILE A 213 15.88 1.78 5.40
CA ILE A 213 16.08 2.78 4.34
C ILE A 213 14.82 2.92 3.47
N LEU A 214 14.13 1.82 3.16
CA LEU A 214 12.89 1.78 2.40
C LEU A 214 11.73 2.37 3.20
N GLU A 215 11.63 2.07 4.50
CA GLU A 215 10.69 2.71 5.40
C GLU A 215 10.98 4.22 5.50
N LEU A 216 12.24 4.63 5.65
CA LEU A 216 12.62 6.04 5.64
C LEU A 216 12.30 6.72 4.30
N GLN A 217 12.44 6.03 3.17
CA GLN A 217 12.03 6.55 1.86
C GLN A 217 10.51 6.67 1.72
N GLN A 218 9.74 5.72 2.25
CA GLN A 218 8.28 5.79 2.30
C GLN A 218 7.80 6.91 3.22
N TYR A 219 8.41 7.05 4.41
CA TYR A 219 8.16 8.17 5.31
C TYR A 219 8.50 9.49 4.63
N ARG A 220 9.67 9.61 3.99
CA ARG A 220 10.05 10.81 3.25
C ARG A 220 9.02 11.16 2.17
N LYS A 221 8.56 10.19 1.39
CA LYS A 221 7.52 10.41 0.37
C LYS A 221 6.19 10.86 0.99
N LEU A 222 5.78 10.25 2.11
CA LEU A 222 4.59 10.65 2.85
C LEU A 222 4.70 12.07 3.42
N TYR A 223 5.89 12.45 3.92
CA TYR A 223 6.18 13.81 4.38
C TYR A 223 6.15 14.82 3.21
N GLU A 224 6.74 14.49 2.06
CA GLU A 224 6.68 15.33 0.85
C GLU A 224 5.21 15.54 0.39
N GLU A 225 4.39 14.48 0.38
CA GLU A 225 2.96 14.56 0.06
C GLU A 225 2.16 15.39 1.10
N GLN A 226 2.52 15.29 2.39
CA GLN A 226 1.93 16.10 3.46
C GLN A 226 2.30 17.58 3.30
N GLU A 227 3.56 17.90 2.99
CA GLU A 227 4.01 19.27 2.74
C GLU A 227 3.29 19.90 1.56
N GLU A 228 3.08 19.15 0.46
CA GLU A 228 2.29 19.63 -0.69
C GLU A 228 0.85 19.92 -0.31
N LYS A 229 0.19 19.03 0.47
CA LYS A 229 -1.17 19.27 0.97
C LYS A 229 -1.25 20.49 1.88
N ILE A 230 -0.26 20.70 2.75
CA ILE A 230 -0.19 21.87 3.63
C ILE A 230 -0.02 23.14 2.79
N LYS A 231 0.87 23.14 1.78
CA LYS A 231 1.05 24.27 0.88
C LYS A 231 -0.23 24.64 0.14
N LEU A 232 -0.95 23.65 -0.39
CA LEU A 232 -2.24 23.88 -1.05
C LEU A 232 -3.27 24.47 -0.08
N ARG A 233 -3.34 23.95 1.16
CA ARG A 233 -4.28 24.44 2.17
C ARG A 233 -3.94 25.84 2.68
N ILE A 234 -2.66 26.21 2.71
CA ILE A 234 -2.22 27.58 2.98
C ILE A 234 -2.65 28.50 1.84
N ALA A 235 -2.43 28.12 0.58
CA ALA A 235 -2.85 28.91 -0.58
C ALA A 235 -4.37 29.13 -0.62
N GLU A 236 -5.18 28.11 -0.33
CA GLU A 236 -6.65 28.25 -0.20
C GLU A 236 -7.03 29.22 0.91
N LYS A 237 -6.30 29.22 2.04
CA LYS A 237 -6.56 30.12 3.16
C LYS A 237 -6.16 31.56 2.83
N ASP A 238 -5.06 31.76 2.14
CA ASP A 238 -4.62 33.09 1.68
C ASP A 238 -5.62 33.69 0.69
N GLU A 239 -6.18 32.88 -0.22
CA GLU A 239 -7.27 33.32 -1.12
C GLU A 239 -8.53 33.71 -0.34
N GLN A 240 -8.92 32.92 0.67
CA GLN A 240 -10.04 33.25 1.56
C GLN A 240 -9.80 34.56 2.32
N ILE A 241 -8.59 34.78 2.82
CA ILE A 241 -8.20 36.01 3.52
C ILE A 241 -8.31 37.21 2.57
N ALA A 242 -7.75 37.12 1.36
CA ALA A 242 -7.83 38.20 0.37
C ALA A 242 -9.29 38.55 -0.01
N GLY A 243 -10.15 37.53 -0.10
CA GLY A 243 -11.59 37.73 -0.32
C GLY A 243 -12.27 38.45 0.85
N LEU A 244 -11.95 38.07 2.10
CA LEU A 244 -12.47 38.73 3.29
C LEU A 244 -11.96 40.17 3.43
N GLU A 245 -10.69 40.44 3.13
CA GLU A 245 -10.12 41.79 3.14
C GLU A 245 -10.83 42.71 2.15
N THR A 246 -11.12 42.21 0.95
CA THR A 246 -11.89 42.94 -0.06
C THR A 246 -13.31 43.25 0.43
N ALA A 247 -13.97 42.28 1.08
CA ALA A 247 -15.30 42.46 1.64
C ALA A 247 -15.31 43.48 2.80
N ILE A 248 -14.30 43.46 3.68
CA ILE A 248 -14.13 44.43 4.76
C ILE A 248 -13.96 45.84 4.17
N SER A 249 -13.08 46.00 3.19
CA SER A 249 -12.84 47.30 2.53
C SER A 249 -14.12 47.87 1.89
N SER A 250 -14.90 47.03 1.21
CA SER A 250 -16.20 47.43 0.66
C SER A 250 -17.18 47.86 1.75
N ARG A 251 -17.25 47.12 2.86
CA ARG A 251 -18.13 47.43 3.99
C ARG A 251 -17.73 48.70 4.72
N GLU A 252 -16.43 48.98 4.84
CA GLU A 252 -15.93 50.25 5.37
C GLU A 252 -16.31 51.44 4.47
N GLN A 253 -16.26 51.28 3.14
CA GLN A 253 -16.73 52.32 2.23
C GLN A 253 -18.23 52.59 2.40
N GLN A 254 -19.04 51.53 2.57
CA GLN A 254 -20.47 51.67 2.84
C GLN A 254 -20.73 52.38 4.17
N LEU A 255 -19.98 52.05 5.23
CA LEU A 255 -20.09 52.71 6.52
C LEU A 255 -19.76 54.21 6.41
N ARG A 256 -18.68 54.57 5.71
CA ARG A 256 -18.31 55.98 5.48
C ARG A 256 -19.40 56.77 4.75
N GLU A 257 -20.05 56.16 3.75
CA GLU A 257 -21.17 56.80 3.03
C GLU A 257 -22.40 56.95 3.93
N LEU A 258 -22.72 55.95 4.76
CA LEU A 258 -23.82 56.03 5.73
C LEU A 258 -23.57 57.10 6.80
N GLU A 259 -22.33 57.21 7.30
CA GLU A 259 -21.93 58.26 8.23
C GLU A 259 -22.10 59.66 7.63
N ARG A 260 -21.73 59.85 6.35
CA ARG A 260 -21.94 61.12 5.66
C ARG A 260 -23.41 61.47 5.56
N ARG A 261 -24.26 60.51 5.16
CA ARG A 261 -25.72 60.71 5.10
C ARG A 261 -26.32 61.03 6.47
N LEU A 262 -25.83 60.40 7.53
CA LEU A 262 -26.26 60.70 8.89
C LEU A 262 -25.90 62.12 9.29
N GLN A 263 -24.69 62.60 8.98
CA GLN A 263 -24.29 63.98 9.24
C GLN A 263 -25.14 64.99 8.46
N GLU A 264 -25.42 64.73 7.19
CA GLU A 264 -26.30 65.56 6.36
C GLU A 264 -27.70 65.67 6.98
N ALA A 265 -28.30 64.53 7.35
CA ALA A 265 -29.61 64.48 8.00
C ALA A 265 -29.62 65.18 9.37
N MET A 266 -28.56 65.04 10.17
CA MET A 266 -28.43 65.75 11.45
C MET A 266 -28.34 67.26 11.26
N SER A 267 -27.59 67.74 10.28
CA SER A 267 -27.51 69.19 9.97
C SER A 267 -28.86 69.75 9.52
N GLU A 268 -29.62 69.00 8.72
CA GLU A 268 -30.96 69.38 8.29
C GLU A 268 -31.95 69.43 9.47
N ALA A 269 -31.85 68.48 10.39
CA ALA A 269 -32.62 68.46 11.63
C ALA A 269 -32.26 69.64 12.55
N GLU A 270 -30.99 70.01 12.66
CA GLU A 270 -30.54 71.18 13.43
C GLU A 270 -31.05 72.50 12.83
N LYS A 271 -30.99 72.65 11.50
CA LYS A 271 -31.59 73.82 10.80
C LYS A 271 -33.08 73.91 11.09
N SER A 272 -33.82 72.81 10.90
CA SER A 272 -35.26 72.75 11.17
C SER A 272 -35.59 73.08 12.62
N ARG A 273 -34.76 72.62 13.57
CA ARG A 273 -34.90 72.93 15.00
C ARG A 273 -34.59 74.39 15.31
N GLY A 274 -33.60 74.98 14.63
CA GLY A 274 -33.27 76.40 14.70
C GLY A 274 -34.42 77.29 14.21
N ASP A 275 -35.00 76.94 13.06
CA ASP A 275 -36.18 77.62 12.52
C ASP A 275 -37.38 77.51 13.47
N PHE A 276 -37.61 76.33 14.04
CA PHE A 276 -38.66 76.13 15.04
C PHE A 276 -38.42 76.98 16.31
N ASN A 277 -37.19 77.08 16.79
CA ASN A 277 -36.85 77.90 17.96
C ASN A 277 -36.99 79.40 17.67
N ARG A 278 -36.63 79.86 16.47
CA ARG A 278 -36.86 81.25 16.02
C ARG A 278 -38.35 81.58 16.03
N LEU A 279 -39.17 80.73 15.40
CA LEU A 279 -40.63 80.85 15.42
C LEU A 279 -41.18 80.91 16.86
N ARG A 280 -40.62 80.09 17.75
CA ARG A 280 -41.00 80.08 19.17
C ARG A 280 -40.57 81.35 19.90
N GLN A 281 -39.38 81.88 19.64
CA GLN A 281 -38.88 83.10 20.27
C GLN A 281 -39.64 84.34 19.78
N GLU A 282 -39.95 84.43 18.49
CA GLU A 282 -40.85 85.46 17.96
C GLU A 282 -42.25 85.40 18.60
N ALA A 283 -42.76 84.19 18.85
CA ALA A 283 -44.00 84.01 19.60
C ALA A 283 -43.85 84.46 21.06
N GLN A 284 -42.72 84.16 21.72
CA GLN A 284 -42.47 84.53 23.12
C GLN A 284 -42.24 86.04 23.29
N GLU A 285 -41.50 86.72 22.40
CA GLU A 285 -41.32 88.18 22.44
C GLU A 285 -42.65 88.91 22.25
N LYS A 286 -43.55 88.38 21.40
CA LYS A 286 -44.93 88.87 21.31
C LYS A 286 -45.66 88.75 22.65
N ILE A 287 -45.47 87.64 23.37
CA ILE A 287 -46.04 87.42 24.71
C ILE A 287 -45.41 88.38 25.75
N ASP A 288 -44.10 88.56 25.75
CA ASP A 288 -43.41 89.39 26.74
C ASP A 288 -43.72 90.88 26.54
N LYS A 289 -43.83 91.37 25.29
CA LYS A 289 -44.33 92.73 25.00
C LYS A 289 -45.75 92.94 25.55
N LEU A 290 -46.59 91.91 25.50
CA LEU A 290 -47.92 91.96 26.12
C LEU A 290 -47.82 92.03 27.66
N MET A 291 -46.88 91.31 28.27
CA MET A 291 -46.66 91.29 29.73
C MET A 291 -46.00 92.57 30.29
N GLU A 292 -45.06 93.17 29.57
CA GLU A 292 -44.41 94.43 29.99
C GLU A 292 -45.41 95.60 29.95
N ARG A 293 -46.29 95.62 28.95
CA ARG A 293 -47.46 96.50 28.91
C ARG A 293 -48.33 96.37 30.17
N ILE A 294 -48.51 95.13 30.66
CA ILE A 294 -49.25 94.85 31.90
C ILE A 294 -48.47 95.34 33.14
N LYS A 295 -47.14 95.30 33.14
CA LYS A 295 -46.31 95.69 34.30
C LYS A 295 -46.09 97.20 34.42
N GLU A 296 -45.93 97.94 33.33
CA GLU A 296 -45.92 99.43 33.35
C GLU A 296 -47.21 100.00 33.95
N LEU A 297 -48.35 99.37 33.62
CA LEU A 297 -49.64 99.66 34.22
C LEU A 297 -49.62 99.48 35.76
N ASN A 298 -48.87 98.47 36.26
CA ASN A 298 -48.80 98.16 37.69
C ASN A 298 -47.75 98.98 38.47
N GLN A 299 -46.63 99.41 37.88
CA GLN A 299 -45.58 100.16 38.60
C GLN A 299 -45.89 101.64 38.80
N ARG A 300 -46.77 102.22 37.98
CA ARG A 300 -47.37 103.55 38.26
C ARG A 300 -48.13 103.59 39.59
N LEU A 301 -48.42 102.45 40.21
CA LEU A 301 -49.19 102.38 41.45
C LEU A 301 -48.36 102.38 42.75
N MET A 302 -47.04 102.11 42.77
CA MET A 302 -46.33 101.75 44.03
C MET A 302 -44.93 102.37 44.30
N GLY A 303 -44.60 103.58 43.81
CA GLY A 303 -43.25 104.18 43.96
C GLY A 303 -43.22 105.63 44.45
N GLY A 304 -43.95 105.98 45.52
CA GLY A 304 -43.96 107.34 46.08
C GLY A 304 -43.76 107.39 47.61
N ASP A 305 -42.53 107.75 47.99
CA ASP A 305 -42.16 108.62 49.13
C ASP A 305 -41.64 108.05 50.46
N ALA A 306 -40.65 108.79 51.00
CA ALA A 306 -39.58 108.42 51.93
C ALA A 306 -39.81 108.84 53.39
N GLY A 307 -38.91 108.45 54.30
CA GLY A 307 -38.90 108.91 55.69
C GLY A 307 -37.92 110.05 55.97
N ASP A 308 -38.40 111.17 56.53
CA ASP A 308 -37.73 111.98 57.56
C ASP A 308 -38.78 112.75 58.41
N LYS A 309 -38.67 112.69 59.75
CA LYS A 309 -39.34 113.52 60.81
C LYS A 309 -40.88 113.51 60.86
N LYS A 310 -41.61 113.57 61.98
CA LYS A 310 -41.39 113.74 63.44
C LYS A 310 -42.75 113.44 64.15
N PRO A 311 -42.85 113.42 65.50
CA PRO A 311 -43.83 112.66 66.26
C PRO A 311 -45.13 113.42 66.61
N GLY A 312 -46.16 112.67 66.99
CA GLY A 312 -47.39 113.16 67.63
C GLY A 312 -48.40 112.01 67.75
N ILE A 313 -48.52 111.38 68.93
CA ILE A 313 -49.59 111.61 69.92
C ILE A 313 -50.92 110.96 69.52
N PHE A 314 -51.31 109.97 70.35
CA PHE A 314 -52.67 109.56 70.80
C PHE A 314 -53.82 109.69 69.77
N ARG A 315 -54.60 108.64 69.52
CA ARG A 315 -55.37 107.86 70.50
C ARG A 315 -55.98 106.65 69.81
#